data_AF-A0A1F6Y9W5-F1
#
_entry.id   AF-A0A1F6Y9W5-F1
#
_cell.length_a   1.000
_cell.length_b   1.000
_cell.length_c   1.000
_cell.angle_alpha   90.00
_cell.angle_beta   90.00
_cell.angle_gamma   90.00
#
_symmetry.space_group_name_H-M   'P 1'
#
loop_
_entity.id
_entity.type
_entity.pdbx_description
1 polymer ?
#
loop_
_entity_poly.entity_id
_entity_poly.type
_entity_poly.pdbx_seq_one_letter_code
_entity_poly.pdbx_strand_id
1 'polypeptide(L)'
;MEKKKRSFFERLTGARSEEENEGVKKLKVNGDKKDGDWLEEAEDAELTVDLYQTPTEIIIQTMVAGVKPDDLEIDIARDMITIRGNREESRKIEEEDYFVKELYWGSFSRTLQLPAEVEPEEAEATERHGLVTIRLEKVDKGKKNSIKIKSI
;
A
#
# COMPACT_ATOMS: atom_id res chain seq x y z
N MET A 1 -20.77 -24.18 55.46
CA MET A 1 -19.57 -23.33 55.30
C MET A 1 -18.60 -24.07 54.40
N GLU A 2 -18.57 -23.71 53.12
CA GLU A 2 -17.78 -24.37 52.07
C GLU A 2 -16.38 -23.75 52.02
N LYS A 3 -15.33 -24.56 52.20
CA LYS A 3 -13.94 -24.08 52.10
C LYS A 3 -13.54 -24.02 50.63
N LYS A 4 -13.38 -22.81 50.08
CA LYS A 4 -12.93 -22.53 48.71
C LYS A 4 -11.55 -23.18 48.48
N LYS A 5 -11.41 -24.00 47.44
CA LYS A 5 -10.13 -24.64 47.06
C LYS A 5 -9.22 -23.59 46.42
N ARG A 6 -7.93 -23.60 46.79
CA ARG A 6 -6.90 -22.67 46.29
C ARG A 6 -6.64 -22.87 44.79
N SER A 7 -6.43 -21.77 44.07
CA SER A 7 -6.11 -21.79 42.64
C SER A 7 -4.73 -22.40 42.38
N PHE A 8 -4.55 -23.00 41.20
CA PHE A 8 -3.29 -23.59 40.75
C PHE A 8 -2.11 -22.60 40.82
N PHE A 9 -2.37 -21.32 40.53
CA PHE A 9 -1.37 -20.24 40.61
C PHE A 9 -0.91 -19.95 42.05
N GLU A 10 -1.82 -19.94 43.02
CA GLU A 10 -1.49 -19.72 44.45
C GLU A 10 -0.62 -20.84 45.01
N ARG A 11 -0.73 -22.07 44.48
CA ARG A 11 0.11 -23.21 44.85
C ARG A 11 1.52 -23.11 44.29
N LEU A 12 1.69 -22.43 43.15
CA LEU A 12 2.96 -22.34 42.44
C LEU A 12 3.83 -21.19 42.96
N THR A 13 3.21 -20.05 43.29
CA THR A 13 3.94 -18.83 43.64
C THR A 13 4.05 -18.60 45.15
N GLY A 14 3.30 -19.35 45.97
CA GLY A 14 3.28 -19.19 47.42
C GLY A 14 2.68 -17.85 47.90
N ALA A 15 2.25 -16.99 46.98
CA ALA A 15 1.67 -15.70 47.29
C ALA A 15 0.18 -15.88 47.64
N ARG A 16 -0.19 -15.46 48.86
CA ARG A 16 -1.58 -15.37 49.31
C ARG A 16 -2.08 -13.96 48.98
N SER A 17 -3.20 -13.83 48.29
CA SER A 17 -3.85 -12.53 48.14
C SER A 17 -4.47 -12.11 49.48
N GLU A 18 -4.06 -10.93 49.97
CA GLU A 18 -4.74 -10.22 51.05
C GLU A 18 -5.63 -9.14 50.42
N GLU A 19 -6.93 -9.21 50.71
CA GLU A 19 -7.86 -8.12 50.50
C GLU A 19 -7.69 -7.13 51.66
N GLU A 20 -7.17 -5.93 51.40
CA GLU A 20 -7.37 -4.78 52.29
C GLU A 20 -7.73 -3.53 51.49
N ASN A 21 -8.70 -2.82 52.03
CA ASN A 21 -9.42 -1.69 51.46
C ASN A 21 -9.03 -0.41 52.22
N GLU A 22 -9.10 0.73 51.53
CA GLU A 22 -9.13 2.13 52.02
C GLU A 22 -7.83 2.87 52.39
N GLY A 23 -7.27 3.62 51.41
CA GLY A 23 -7.55 5.07 51.29
C GLY A 23 -6.47 6.09 51.68
N VAL A 24 -5.81 6.72 50.68
CA VAL A 24 -5.41 8.16 50.68
C VAL A 24 -5.42 8.72 49.23
N LYS A 25 -5.87 9.98 49.10
CA LYS A 25 -6.27 10.74 47.88
C LYS A 25 -5.14 11.39 47.06
N LYS A 26 -5.48 11.63 45.77
CA LYS A 26 -4.96 12.59 44.74
C LYS A 26 -3.69 12.11 44.00
N LEU A 27 -3.67 12.06 42.67
CA LEU A 27 -3.95 13.15 41.73
C LEU A 27 -4.92 12.75 40.61
N LYS A 28 -5.87 13.64 40.27
CA LYS A 28 -6.60 13.58 39.00
C LYS A 28 -5.67 14.10 37.91
N VAL A 29 -5.17 13.22 37.06
CA VAL A 29 -4.77 13.59 35.70
C VAL A 29 -6.00 13.35 34.85
N ASN A 30 -6.54 14.41 34.24
CA ASN A 30 -7.59 14.30 33.24
C ASN A 30 -7.05 13.44 32.10
N GLY A 31 -7.44 12.17 32.09
CA GLY A 31 -7.25 11.27 30.95
C GLY A 31 -8.33 11.56 29.93
N ASP A 32 -8.22 12.69 29.22
CA ASP A 32 -8.59 12.69 27.80
C ASP A 32 -7.56 11.81 27.11
N LYS A 33 -7.73 10.49 27.23
CA LYS A 33 -7.19 9.56 26.26
C LYS A 33 -8.03 9.74 25.00
N LYS A 34 -7.72 10.80 24.26
CA LYS A 34 -7.53 10.64 22.83
C LYS A 34 -6.34 9.69 22.73
N ASP A 35 -6.63 8.39 22.84
CA ASP A 35 -5.72 7.38 22.32
C ASP A 35 -5.57 7.81 20.87
N GLY A 36 -4.38 8.34 20.59
CA GLY A 36 -4.04 8.89 19.29
C GLY A 36 -4.51 7.87 18.28
N ASP A 37 -5.46 8.28 17.47
CA ASP A 37 -5.58 7.78 16.11
C ASP A 37 -4.29 8.26 15.43
N TRP A 38 -3.20 7.57 15.78
CA TRP A 38 -2.05 7.44 14.95
C TRP A 38 -2.67 6.86 13.69
N LEU A 39 -2.94 7.71 12.69
CA LEU A 39 -3.11 7.26 11.33
C LEU A 39 -1.95 6.30 11.12
N GLU A 40 -2.22 5.00 11.13
CA GLU A 40 -1.41 4.06 10.40
C GLU A 40 -1.46 4.63 8.99
N GLU A 41 -0.41 5.36 8.61
CA GLU A 41 -0.10 5.59 7.21
C GLU A 41 0.04 4.18 6.67
N ALA A 42 -1.07 3.63 6.18
CA ALA A 42 -1.10 2.33 5.54
C ALA A 42 -0.15 2.48 4.36
N GLU A 43 1.08 1.98 4.53
CA GLU A 43 2.05 1.95 3.45
C GLU A 43 1.40 1.17 2.32
N ASP A 44 1.22 1.82 1.17
CA ASP A 44 0.68 1.19 -0.02
C ASP A 44 1.45 -0.11 -0.30
N ALA A 45 0.76 -1.19 -0.61
CA ALA A 45 1.44 -2.43 -0.98
C ALA A 45 2.32 -2.23 -2.21
N GLU A 46 3.47 -2.89 -2.20
CA GLU A 46 4.41 -2.87 -3.32
C GLU A 46 3.83 -3.63 -4.50
N LEU A 47 3.48 -2.90 -5.57
CA LEU A 47 2.98 -3.52 -6.80
C LEU A 47 4.14 -4.21 -7.55
N THR A 48 3.93 -5.48 -7.90
CA THR A 48 4.89 -6.27 -8.68
C THR A 48 4.80 -5.90 -10.16
N VAL A 49 5.95 -5.77 -10.80
CA VAL A 49 6.08 -5.25 -12.17
C VAL A 49 7.22 -5.95 -12.89
N ASP A 50 7.02 -6.21 -14.18
CA ASP A 50 8.09 -6.53 -15.12
C ASP A 50 8.42 -5.28 -15.94
N LEU A 51 9.70 -4.97 -16.09
CA LEU A 51 10.18 -3.86 -16.92
C LEU A 51 11.25 -4.37 -17.90
N TYR A 52 11.01 -4.18 -19.18
CA TYR A 52 11.92 -4.57 -20.25
C TYR A 52 11.88 -3.57 -21.41
N GLN A 53 12.72 -3.75 -22.42
CA GLN A 53 12.81 -2.81 -23.52
C GLN A 53 12.92 -3.49 -24.88
N THR A 54 12.42 -2.82 -25.90
CA THR A 54 12.75 -3.06 -27.31
C THR A 54 13.81 -2.03 -27.75
N PRO A 55 14.27 -2.03 -29.02
CA PRO A 55 15.14 -0.96 -29.51
C PRO A 55 14.52 0.43 -29.39
N THR A 56 13.19 0.54 -29.54
CA THR A 56 12.46 1.83 -29.62
C THR A 56 11.62 2.15 -28.39
N GLU A 57 11.27 1.15 -27.56
CA GLU A 57 10.31 1.34 -26.46
C GLU A 57 10.84 0.80 -25.13
N ILE A 58 10.28 1.31 -24.04
CA ILE A 58 10.27 0.69 -22.72
C ILE A 58 8.87 0.12 -22.49
N ILE A 59 8.80 -1.11 -21.98
CA ILE A 59 7.53 -1.83 -21.76
C ILE A 59 7.47 -2.26 -20.30
N ILE A 60 6.33 -1.99 -19.67
CA ILE A 60 6.05 -2.34 -18.28
C ILE A 60 4.79 -3.18 -18.21
N GLN A 61 4.83 -4.28 -17.46
CA GLN A 61 3.69 -5.16 -17.26
C GLN A 61 3.43 -5.40 -15.78
N THR A 62 2.16 -5.44 -15.39
CA THR A 62 1.77 -5.67 -13.99
C THR A 62 0.39 -6.32 -13.88
N MET A 63 0.20 -7.12 -12.84
CA MET A 63 -1.06 -7.79 -12.54
C MET A 63 -1.92 -6.94 -11.59
N VAL A 64 -3.09 -6.52 -12.08
CA VAL A 64 -4.10 -5.72 -11.37
C VAL A 64 -5.47 -6.39 -11.43
N ALA A 65 -5.49 -7.72 -11.40
CA ALA A 65 -6.74 -8.50 -11.41
C ALA A 65 -7.68 -8.05 -10.29
N GLY A 66 -8.95 -7.83 -10.64
CA GLY A 66 -9.99 -7.38 -9.71
C GLY A 66 -10.06 -5.86 -9.51
N VAL A 67 -9.16 -5.09 -10.12
CA VAL A 67 -9.19 -3.61 -10.10
C VAL A 67 -9.90 -3.12 -11.36
N LYS A 68 -10.82 -2.15 -11.24
CA LYS A 68 -11.42 -1.52 -12.43
C LYS A 68 -10.38 -0.57 -13.05
N PRO A 69 -10.36 -0.41 -14.38
CA PRO A 69 -9.46 0.56 -15.02
C PRO A 69 -9.58 1.98 -14.47
N ASP A 70 -10.79 2.41 -14.07
CA ASP A 70 -11.03 3.74 -13.50
C ASP A 70 -10.42 3.92 -12.10
N ASP A 71 -10.07 2.84 -11.41
CA ASP A 71 -9.41 2.83 -10.10
C ASP A 71 -7.88 2.71 -10.22
N LEU A 72 -7.32 2.84 -11.43
CA LEU A 72 -5.90 2.84 -11.72
C LEU A 72 -5.43 4.24 -12.13
N GLU A 73 -4.34 4.69 -11.52
CA GLU A 73 -3.67 5.94 -11.88
C GLU A 73 -2.25 5.62 -12.37
N ILE A 74 -1.88 6.20 -13.52
CA ILE A 74 -0.56 6.06 -14.11
C ILE A 74 0.00 7.45 -14.38
N ASP A 75 1.00 7.84 -13.59
CA ASP A 75 1.73 9.10 -13.74
C ASP A 75 3.05 8.85 -14.48
N ILE A 76 3.30 9.58 -15.57
CA ILE A 76 4.49 9.40 -16.40
C ILE A 76 5.26 10.72 -16.49
N ALA A 77 6.53 10.66 -16.13
CA ALA A 77 7.52 11.69 -16.39
C ALA A 77 8.54 11.17 -17.43
N ARG A 78 9.49 12.01 -17.85
CA ARG A 78 10.49 11.60 -18.86
C ARG A 78 11.33 10.41 -18.43
N ASP A 79 11.67 10.30 -17.15
CA ASP A 79 12.63 9.36 -16.60
C ASP A 79 12.04 8.49 -15.47
N MET A 80 10.73 8.59 -15.23
CA MET A 80 10.07 7.90 -14.13
C MET A 80 8.61 7.63 -14.47
N ILE A 81 8.08 6.55 -13.92
CA ILE A 81 6.66 6.21 -13.97
C ILE A 81 6.19 5.76 -12.60
N THR A 82 4.97 6.16 -12.24
CA THR A 82 4.28 5.71 -11.03
C THR A 82 2.96 5.06 -11.40
N ILE A 83 2.70 3.87 -10.87
CA ILE A 83 1.45 3.12 -11.04
C ILE A 83 0.81 2.99 -9.67
N ARG A 84 -0.43 3.46 -9.51
CA ARG A 84 -1.22 3.38 -8.28
C ARG A 84 -2.59 2.77 -8.53
N GLY A 85 -3.19 2.25 -7.49
CA GLY A 85 -4.60 1.87 -7.49
C GLY A 85 -5.03 1.27 -6.16
N ASN A 86 -6.28 0.80 -6.10
CA ASN A 86 -6.85 0.19 -4.92
C ASN A 86 -7.57 -1.13 -5.26
N ARG A 87 -7.34 -2.17 -4.46
CA ARG A 87 -8.06 -3.45 -4.56
C ARG A 87 -9.16 -3.51 -3.50
N GLU A 88 -10.41 -3.48 -3.93
CA GLU A 88 -11.55 -3.56 -3.01
C GLU A 88 -11.95 -5.01 -2.70
N GLU A 89 -12.14 -5.31 -1.41
CA GLU A 89 -12.70 -6.58 -0.97
C GLU A 89 -14.22 -6.57 -1.13
N SER A 90 -14.75 -7.40 -2.03
CA SER A 90 -16.19 -7.44 -2.33
C SER A 90 -17.05 -8.09 -1.24
N ARG A 91 -16.46 -8.84 -0.30
CA ARG A 91 -17.17 -9.62 0.71
C ARG A 91 -16.55 -9.39 2.08
N LYS A 92 -17.40 -9.11 3.07
CA LYS A 92 -16.99 -9.12 4.46
C LYS A 92 -17.19 -10.54 5.00
N ILE A 93 -16.09 -11.24 5.21
CA ILE A 93 -16.04 -12.52 5.91
C ILE A 93 -15.33 -12.26 7.24
N GLU A 94 -15.81 -12.86 8.32
CA GLU A 94 -15.18 -12.73 9.63
C GLU A 94 -13.80 -13.42 9.61
N GLU A 95 -12.82 -12.86 10.31
CA GLU A 95 -11.44 -13.38 10.31
C GLU A 95 -11.37 -14.85 10.78
N GLU A 96 -12.26 -15.27 11.69
CA GLU A 96 -12.32 -16.64 12.20
C GLU A 96 -12.81 -17.68 11.18
N ASP A 97 -13.48 -17.24 10.11
CA ASP A 97 -14.02 -18.10 9.06
C ASP A 97 -13.01 -18.37 7.93
N TYR A 98 -11.87 -17.68 7.91
CA TYR A 98 -10.80 -17.96 6.96
C TYR A 98 -9.97 -19.16 7.41
N PHE A 99 -9.85 -20.18 6.54
CA PHE A 99 -8.83 -21.20 6.70
C PHE A 99 -7.44 -20.68 6.29
N VAL A 100 -7.38 -19.83 5.25
CA VAL A 100 -6.18 -19.19 4.69
C VAL A 100 -6.60 -17.87 4.03
N LYS A 101 -5.79 -16.82 4.18
CA LYS A 101 -6.00 -15.50 3.58
C LYS A 101 -4.68 -14.96 3.03
N GLU A 102 -4.48 -15.11 1.72
CA GLU A 102 -3.24 -14.69 1.01
C GLU A 102 -3.46 -13.51 0.06
N LEU A 103 -4.73 -13.17 -0.23
CA LEU A 103 -5.05 -12.07 -1.12
C LEU A 103 -4.85 -10.74 -0.41
N TYR A 104 -4.22 -9.81 -1.11
CA TYR A 104 -4.08 -8.44 -0.65
C TYR A 104 -5.27 -7.59 -1.10
N TRP A 105 -5.83 -6.82 -0.17
CA TRP A 105 -6.85 -5.82 -0.37
C TRP A 105 -6.37 -4.48 0.18
N GLY A 106 -6.65 -3.40 -0.52
CA GLY A 106 -6.17 -2.06 -0.20
C GLY A 106 -5.37 -1.42 -1.33
N SER A 107 -4.80 -0.25 -1.02
CA SER A 107 -4.03 0.57 -1.94
C SER A 107 -2.70 -0.09 -2.30
N PHE A 108 -2.24 0.12 -3.53
CA PHE A 108 -0.94 -0.33 -3.99
C PHE A 108 -0.29 0.76 -4.83
N SER A 109 1.04 0.78 -4.81
CA SER A 109 1.82 1.78 -5.53
C SER A 109 3.16 1.20 -5.96
N ARG A 110 3.65 1.61 -7.13
CA ARG A 110 5.01 1.35 -7.57
C ARG A 110 5.52 2.51 -8.40
N THR A 111 6.65 3.06 -7.98
CA THR A 111 7.42 4.04 -8.76
C THR A 111 8.67 3.36 -9.31
N LEU A 112 8.92 3.54 -10.60
CA LEU A 112 10.08 2.99 -11.31
C LEU A 112 10.85 4.11 -12.00
N GLN A 113 12.17 4.10 -11.83
CA GLN A 113 13.05 4.90 -12.66
C GLN A 113 13.24 4.20 -14.02
N LEU A 114 13.07 4.95 -15.10
CA LEU A 114 13.17 4.44 -16.45
C LEU A 114 14.64 4.36 -16.88
N PRO A 115 15.05 3.30 -17.61
CA PRO A 115 16.43 3.14 -18.08
C PRO A 115 16.80 4.10 -19.23
N ALA A 116 15.83 4.81 -19.81
CA ALA A 116 16.03 5.84 -20.83
C ALA A 116 14.89 6.86 -20.76
N GLU A 117 15.13 8.07 -21.30
CA GLU A 117 14.09 9.07 -21.45
C GLU A 117 13.01 8.62 -22.44
N VAL A 118 11.75 8.90 -22.11
CA VAL A 118 10.58 8.59 -22.95
C VAL A 118 9.82 9.86 -23.34
N GLU A 119 8.95 9.75 -24.34
CA GLU A 119 7.96 10.76 -24.71
C GLU A 119 6.62 10.43 -24.03
N PRO A 120 6.25 11.07 -22.90
CA PRO A 120 5.05 10.67 -22.13
C PRO A 120 3.73 10.89 -22.88
N GLU A 121 3.72 11.83 -23.83
CA GLU A 121 2.53 12.18 -24.62
C GLU A 121 2.12 11.07 -25.59
N GLU A 122 3.05 10.19 -25.97
CA GLU A 122 2.82 9.06 -26.89
C GLU A 122 2.65 7.72 -26.13
N ALA A 123 2.47 7.77 -24.81
CA ALA A 123 2.32 6.57 -23.99
C ALA A 123 1.00 5.84 -24.27
N GLU A 124 1.06 4.51 -24.36
CA GLU A 124 -0.11 3.64 -24.47
C GLU A 124 -0.21 2.70 -23.28
N ALA A 125 -1.41 2.58 -22.71
CA ALA A 125 -1.70 1.59 -21.67
C ALA A 125 -2.90 0.73 -22.09
N THR A 126 -2.75 -0.59 -21.99
CA THR A 126 -3.83 -1.54 -22.28
C THR A 126 -4.01 -2.50 -21.11
N GLU A 127 -5.25 -2.74 -20.70
CA GLU A 127 -5.62 -3.77 -19.74
C GLU A 127 -6.26 -4.94 -20.49
N ARG A 128 -5.83 -6.17 -20.17
CA ARG A 128 -6.46 -7.39 -20.67
C ARG A 128 -6.44 -8.50 -19.61
N HIS A 129 -7.63 -8.85 -19.11
CA HIS A 129 -7.84 -9.94 -18.15
C HIS A 129 -7.01 -9.79 -16.84
N GLY A 130 -6.93 -8.57 -16.32
CA GLY A 130 -6.17 -8.23 -15.12
C GLY A 130 -4.68 -7.96 -15.37
N LEU A 131 -4.20 -7.98 -16.62
CA LEU A 131 -2.83 -7.63 -16.97
C LEU A 131 -2.80 -6.25 -17.63
N VAL A 132 -2.14 -5.29 -16.99
CA VAL A 132 -1.83 -3.99 -17.58
C VAL A 132 -0.49 -4.08 -18.30
N THR A 133 -0.45 -3.57 -19.53
CA THR A 133 0.76 -3.39 -20.33
C THR A 133 0.86 -1.93 -20.73
N ILE A 134 1.95 -1.29 -20.33
CA ILE A 134 2.26 0.11 -20.62
C ILE A 134 3.45 0.13 -21.59
N ARG A 135 3.31 0.86 -22.71
CA ARG A 135 4.35 1.07 -23.72
C ARG A 135 4.72 2.53 -23.75
N LEU A 136 6.02 2.80 -23.67
CA LEU A 136 6.60 4.13 -23.65
C LEU A 136 7.63 4.24 -24.77
N GLU A 137 7.42 5.13 -25.73
CA GLU A 137 8.39 5.40 -26.79
C GLU A 137 9.62 6.12 -26.21
N LYS A 138 10.82 5.65 -26.57
CA LYS A 138 12.07 6.31 -26.18
C LYS A 138 12.21 7.62 -26.96
N VAL A 139 12.73 8.65 -26.30
CA VAL A 139 13.07 9.92 -26.96
C VAL A 139 14.07 9.66 -28.09
N ASP A 140 13.72 10.08 -29.30
CA ASP A 140 14.64 10.06 -30.44
C ASP A 140 15.68 11.18 -30.29
N LYS A 141 16.86 10.82 -29.77
CA LYS A 141 18.01 11.73 -29.63
C LYS A 141 18.53 12.26 -30.98
N GLY A 142 18.11 11.70 -32.11
CA GLY A 142 18.42 12.16 -33.46
C GLY A 142 17.52 13.28 -33.98
N LYS A 143 16.35 13.52 -33.35
CA LYS A 143 15.36 14.51 -33.79
C LYS A 143 15.87 15.92 -33.52
N LYS A 144 16.30 16.63 -34.58
CA LYS A 144 16.80 18.00 -34.49
C LYS A 144 15.68 19.01 -34.69
N ASN A 145 15.40 19.81 -33.67
CA ASN A 145 14.51 20.97 -33.79
C ASN A 145 15.33 22.21 -34.17
N SER A 146 14.98 22.86 -35.29
CA SER A 146 15.58 24.14 -35.69
C SER A 146 14.57 25.27 -35.48
N ILE A 147 15.00 26.36 -34.83
CA ILE A 147 14.15 27.52 -34.55
C ILE A 147 14.57 28.66 -35.48
N LYS A 148 13.60 29.25 -36.17
CA LYS A 148 13.83 30.47 -36.96
C LYS A 148 13.63 31.69 -36.07
N ILE A 149 14.64 32.55 -36.00
CA ILE A 149 14.54 33.84 -35.31
C ILE A 149 13.61 34.75 -36.10
N LYS A 150 12.54 35.24 -35.47
CA LYS A 150 11.72 36.32 -36.03
C LYS A 150 12.31 37.66 -35.58
N SER A 151 12.62 38.53 -36.53
CA SER A 151 12.89 39.93 -36.22
C SER A 151 11.57 40.62 -35.87
N ILE A 152 11.60 41.46 -34.84
CA ILE A 152 10.56 42.45 -34.55
C ILE A 152 10.88 43.72 -35.33
#